data_AF-A0A957PP87-F1
#
_entry.id   AF-A0A957PP87-F1
#
_cell.length_a   1.000
_cell.length_b   1.000
_cell.length_c   1.000
_cell.angle_alpha   90.00
_cell.angle_beta   90.00
_cell.angle_gamma   90.00
#
_symmetry.space_group_name_H-M   'P 1'
#
loop_
_entity.id
_entity.type
_entity.pdbx_description
1 polymer ?
#
loop_
_entity_poly.entity_id
_entity_poly.type
_entity_poly.pdbx_seq_one_letter_code
_entity_poly.pdbx_strand_id
1 'polypeptide(L)' 'MKISVIICTRNRFDDFTKTLPSIAAQTRLPEELILVDSSDEKVLEAYLTSAKLPFPVRYFHTQP' A
#
# COMPACT_ATOMS: atom_id res chain seq x y z
N MET A 1 20.44 -5.98 5.01
CA MET A 1 19.17 -6.70 5.23
C MET A 1 18.10 -5.98 4.43
N LYS A 2 17.28 -6.71 3.65
CA LYS A 2 16.20 -6.13 2.84
C LYS A 2 14.87 -6.24 3.59
N ILE A 3 13.97 -5.29 3.38
CA ILE A 3 12.63 -5.23 3.98
C ILE A 3 11.59 -5.17 2.85
N SER A 4 10.69 -6.15 2.82
CA SER A 4 9.43 -6.05 2.08
C SER A 4 8.31 -5.77 3.08
N VAL A 5 7.52 -4.73 2.85
CA VAL A 5 6.34 -4.44 3.68
C VAL A 5 5.10 -5.00 2.99
N ILE A 6 4.30 -5.76 3.72
CA ILE A 6 3.06 -6.34 3.21
C ILE A 6 1.91 -5.75 4.03
N ILE A 7 0.92 -5.17 3.34
CA ILE A 7 -0.30 -4.65 3.96
C ILE A 7 -1.48 -5.44 3.39
N CYS A 8 -2.22 -6.10 4.27
CA CYS A 8 -3.52 -6.68 3.95
C CYS A 8 -4.61 -5.73 4.44
N THR A 9 -5.56 -5.36 3.57
CA THR A 9 -6.61 -4.41 3.91
C THR A 9 -7.95 -4.79 3.31
N ARG A 10 -9.04 -4.31 3.92
CA ARG A 10 -10.41 -4.45 3.43
C ARG A 10 -11.26 -3.29 3.91
N ASN A 11 -11.77 -2.49 2.97
CA ASN A 11 -12.66 -1.34 3.21
C ASN A 11 -12.07 -0.31 4.20
N ARG A 12 -10.74 -0.12 4.18
CA ARG A 12 -10.01 0.80 5.08
C ARG A 12 -9.24 1.87 4.32
N PHE A 13 -9.93 2.55 3.39
CA PHE A 13 -9.31 3.60 2.58
C PHE A 13 -8.68 4.71 3.44
N ASP A 14 -9.43 5.24 4.41
CA ASP A 14 -8.96 6.35 5.27
C ASP A 14 -7.76 5.97 6.15
N ASP A 15 -7.70 4.73 6.63
CA ASP A 15 -6.57 4.25 7.42
C ASP A 15 -5.34 4.04 6.52
N PHE A 16 -5.54 3.50 5.31
CA PHE A 16 -4.47 3.29 4.35
C PHE A 16 -3.84 4.61 3.90
N THR A 17 -4.65 5.63 3.60
CA THR A 17 -4.16 6.95 3.17
C THR A 17 -3.35 7.68 4.23
N LYS A 18 -3.50 7.32 5.52
CA LYS A 18 -2.63 7.78 6.62
C LYS A 18 -1.39 6.91 6.81
N THR A 19 -1.52 5.61 6.56
CA THR A 19 -0.47 4.62 6.75
C THR A 19 0.60 4.70 5.66
N LEU A 20 0.22 4.84 4.39
CA LEU A 20 1.18 4.86 3.28
C LEU A 20 2.21 6.01 3.39
N PRO A 21 1.81 7.26 3.71
CA PRO A 21 2.77 8.35 3.93
C PRO A 21 3.73 8.09 5.09
N SER A 22 3.29 7.43 6.17
CA SER A 22 4.16 7.15 7.31
C SER A 22 5.25 6.13 6.96
N ILE A 23 4.93 5.15 6.10
CA ILE A 23 5.91 4.20 5.54
C ILE A 23 6.88 4.92 4.59
N ALA A 24 6.37 5.79 3.72
CA ALA A 24 7.18 6.58 2.80
C ALA A 24 8.14 7.55 3.51
N ALA A 25 7.83 7.94 4.75
CA ALA A 25 8.65 8.83 5.57
C ALA A 25 9.63 8.10 6.52
N GLN A 26 9.69 6.77 6.50
CA GLN A 26 10.61 6.03 7.38
C GLN A 26 12.07 6.35 7.04
N THR A 27 12.91 6.45 8.07
CA THR A 27 14.37 6.67 7.91
C THR A 27 15.06 5.52 7.17
N ARG A 28 14.50 4.30 7.28
CA ARG A 28 14.87 3.15 6.49
C ARG A 28 13.70 2.75 5.61
N LEU A 29 13.85 2.98 4.30
CA LEU A 29 12.82 2.64 3.32
C LEU A 29 12.78 1.13 3.06
N PRO A 30 11.59 0.57 2.79
CA PRO A 30 11.48 -0.79 2.27
C PRO A 30 11.92 -0.84 0.80
N GLU A 31 12.38 -2.02 0.38
CA GLU A 31 12.66 -2.28 -1.05
C GLU A 31 11.37 -2.41 -1.87
N GLU A 32 10.26 -2.81 -1.26
CA GLU A 32 8.95 -2.88 -1.89
C GLU A 32 7.81 -2.78 -0.88
N LEU A 33 6.67 -2.31 -1.35
CA LEU A 33 5.37 -2.46 -0.70
C LEU A 33 4.51 -3.45 -1.51
N ILE A 34 3.94 -4.43 -0.83
CA ILE A 34 2.95 -5.35 -1.38
C ILE A 34 1.60 -5.05 -0.71
N LEU A 35 0.65 -4.54 -1.47
CA LEU A 35 -0.72 -4.30 -1.00
C LEU A 35 -1.62 -5.44 -1.46
N VAL A 36 -2.19 -6.17 -0.50
CA VAL A 36 -3.24 -7.16 -0.73
C VAL A 36 -4.56 -6.54 -0.27
N ASP A 37 -5.45 -6.28 -1.21
CA ASP A 37 -6.69 -5.56 -0.99
C ASP A 37 -7.89 -6.46 -1.26
N SER A 38 -8.65 -6.74 -0.20
CA SER A 38 -9.91 -7.49 -0.23
C SER A 38 -11.12 -6.59 -0.05
N SER A 39 -11.00 -5.30 -0.38
CA SER A 39 -12.10 -4.35 -0.34
C SER A 39 -13.17 -4.69 -1.38
N ASP A 40 -14.39 -4.23 -1.12
CA ASP A 40 -15.51 -4.44 -2.04
C ASP A 40 -15.34 -3.56 -3.30
N GLU A 41 -14.62 -2.45 -3.19
CA GLU A 41 -14.27 -1.53 -4.27
C GLU A 41 -12.75 -1.37 -4.43
N LYS A 42 -12.29 -1.02 -5.64
CA LYS A 42 -10.86 -0.82 -5.97
C LYS A 42 -10.37 0.62 -5.80
N VAL A 43 -10.89 1.34 -4.81
CA VAL A 43 -10.55 2.77 -4.59
C VAL A 43 -9.05 2.99 -4.31
N LEU A 44 -8.35 1.98 -3.78
CA LEU A 44 -6.93 2.02 -3.50
C LEU A 44 -6.05 1.98 -4.76
N GLU A 45 -6.54 1.40 -5.87
CA GLU A 45 -5.79 1.30 -7.13
C GLU A 45 -5.52 2.69 -7.73
N ALA A 46 -6.56 3.52 -7.78
CA ALA A 46 -6.46 4.89 -8.27
C ALA A 46 -5.55 5.75 -7.37
N TYR A 47 -5.69 5.59 -6.04
CA TYR A 47 -4.84 6.29 -5.08
C TYR A 47 -3.36 5.94 -5.26
N LEU A 48 -3.03 4.65 -5.34
CA LEU A 48 -1.66 4.19 -5.56
C LEU A 48 -1.05 4.69 -6.87
N THR A 49 -1.85 4.77 -7.94
CA THR A 49 -1.40 5.26 -9.25
C THR A 49 -1.01 6.75 -9.19
N SER A 50 -1.71 7.54 -8.37
CA SER A 50 -1.43 8.96 -8.19
C SER A 50 -0.31 9.26 -7.19
N ALA A 51 0.03 8.30 -6.31
CA ALA A 51 1.00 8.47 -5.25
C ALA A 51 2.45 8.42 -5.80
N LYS A 52 3.25 9.44 -5.48
CA LYS A 52 4.70 9.42 -5.70
C LYS A 52 5.38 8.76 -4.50
N LEU A 53 5.81 7.51 -4.68
CA LEU A 53 6.43 6.72 -3.61
C LEU A 53 7.92 6.49 -3.88
N PRO A 54 8.76 6.46 -2.83
CA PRO A 54 10.20 6.26 -2.99
C PRO A 54 10.59 4.79 -3.17
N PHE A 55 9.61 3.89 -3.28
CA PHE A 55 9.78 2.45 -3.47
C PHE A 55 8.67 1.90 -4.39
N PRO A 56 8.93 0.78 -5.09
CA PRO A 56 7.92 0.13 -5.92
C PRO A 56 6.77 -0.43 -5.09
N VAL A 57 5.57 -0.42 -5.69
CA VAL A 57 4.36 -1.02 -5.10
C VAL A 57 3.81 -2.10 -6.02
N ARG A 58 3.44 -3.23 -5.41
CA ARG A 58 2.72 -4.32 -6.07
C ARG A 58 1.33 -4.40 -5.46
N TYR A 59 0.32 -4.18 -6.28
CA TYR A 59 -1.08 -4.19 -5.86
C TYR A 59 -1.76 -5.49 -6.32
N PHE A 60 -2.39 -6.18 -5.38
CA PHE A 60 -3.18 -7.37 -5.61
C PHE A 60 -4.58 -7.11 -5.06
N HIS A 61 -5.59 -7.16 -5.91
CA HIS A 61 -6.98 -7.10 -5.48
C HIS A 61 -7.58 -8.50 -5.51
N THR A 62 -8.04 -8.99 -4.36
CA THR A 62 -8.59 -10.35 -4.21
C THR A 62 -9.85 -10.32 -3.36
N GLN A 63 -11.00 -10.56 -3.98
CA GLN A 63 -12.26 -10.82 -3.27
C GLN A 63 -12.46 -12.34 -3.13
N PRO A 64 -12.95 -12.84 -1.97
CA PRO A 64 -13.36 -14.24 -1.82
C PRO A 64 -14.49 -14.64 -2.77
#